data_AF-A0A965T9N1-F1
#
_entry.id   AF-A0A965T9N1-F1
#
_cell.length_a   1.000
_cell.length_b   1.000
_cell.length_c   1.000
_cell.angle_alpha   90.00
_cell.angle_beta   90.00
_cell.angle_gamma   90.00
#
_symmetry.space_group_name_H-M   'P 1'
#
loop_
_entity.id
_entity.type
_entity.pdbx_description
1 polymer ?
#
loop_
_entity_poly.entity_id
_entity_poly.type
_entity_poly.pdbx_seq_one_letter_code
_entity_poly.pdbx_strand_id
1 'polypeptide(L)'
;MHSSDAVLSGGVRRSASLALFSHDDDEMAKAKTGNWYVDNPQRARSNNSALLLKNQTTFEEFQALMESVKEFGEPGFIWSESTEMIFNPCVEIGMWPVEEESNKSGWQGCNLSTINCSSVNDEEDFYERCKAAAIIGTLQAGFTKLDYLGEISQKIFEREALLGVSLTGTMEKHELILSEKVLTKGAKIAVETNKKLAQKIGINQAARVTCLKPEGTSSSMLGTSSGIHPHHAKRYI
;
A
#
# COMPACT_ATOMS: atom_id res chain seq x y z
N MET A 1 -2.62 -16.16 -12.18
CA MET A 1 -3.81 -15.29 -12.18
C MET A 1 -4.18 -14.93 -13.61
N HIS A 2 -5.00 -15.76 -14.27
CA HIS A 2 -5.32 -15.59 -15.70
C HIS A 2 -6.14 -14.32 -16.00
N SER A 3 -7.00 -13.91 -15.05
CA SER A 3 -7.82 -12.70 -15.17
C SER A 3 -6.98 -11.42 -15.37
N SER A 4 -5.77 -11.36 -14.82
CA SER A 4 -4.89 -10.20 -14.93
C SER A 4 -4.37 -9.94 -16.34
N ASP A 5 -4.37 -10.95 -17.22
CA ASP A 5 -4.00 -10.77 -18.63
C ASP A 5 -5.15 -10.18 -19.47
N ALA A 6 -6.40 -10.33 -19.01
CA ALA A 6 -7.58 -9.75 -19.66
C ALA A 6 -7.80 -8.28 -19.29
N VAL A 7 -7.20 -7.81 -18.18
CA VAL A 7 -7.38 -6.46 -17.66
C VAL A 7 -6.12 -5.62 -17.87
N LEU A 8 -6.22 -4.61 -18.74
CA LEU A 8 -5.21 -3.58 -18.94
C LEU A 8 -5.68 -2.28 -18.30
N SER A 9 -4.98 -1.82 -17.26
CA SER A 9 -5.31 -0.56 -16.58
C SER A 9 -5.12 0.60 -17.56
N GLY A 10 -6.23 1.18 -18.01
CA GLY A 10 -6.27 2.27 -18.99
C GLY A 10 -5.62 1.94 -20.34
N GLY A 11 -5.43 0.66 -20.68
CA GLY A 11 -4.69 0.24 -21.89
C GLY A 11 -3.17 0.45 -21.83
N VAL A 12 -2.61 0.90 -20.69
CA VAL A 12 -1.19 1.28 -20.59
C VAL A 12 -0.37 0.25 -19.82
N ARG A 13 -0.93 -0.33 -18.75
CA ARG A 13 -0.18 -1.25 -17.87
C ARG A 13 -0.91 -2.54 -17.61
N ARG A 14 -0.12 -3.62 -17.55
CA ARG A 14 -0.58 -4.93 -17.10
C ARG A 14 -0.99 -4.86 -15.63
N SER A 15 -2.01 -5.61 -15.27
CA SER A 15 -2.47 -5.72 -13.88
C SER A 15 -1.40 -6.36 -13.01
N ALA A 16 -1.24 -5.82 -11.80
CA ALA A 16 -0.38 -6.36 -10.76
C ALA A 16 -1.24 -6.67 -9.54
N SER A 17 -1.07 -7.86 -8.98
CA SER A 17 -1.96 -8.38 -7.93
C SER A 17 -1.16 -8.96 -6.77
N LEU A 18 -1.82 -9.09 -5.63
CA LEU A 18 -1.31 -9.80 -4.46
C LEU A 18 -2.21 -11.01 -4.23
N ALA A 19 -1.60 -12.19 -4.11
CA ALA A 19 -2.26 -13.38 -3.61
C ALA A 19 -1.87 -13.54 -2.14
N LEU A 20 -2.80 -13.21 -1.24
CA LEU A 20 -2.66 -13.40 0.20
C LEU A 20 -3.13 -14.81 0.57
N PHE A 21 -2.36 -15.54 1.37
CA PHE A 21 -2.68 -16.93 1.73
C PHE A 21 -2.25 -17.26 3.17
N SER A 22 -2.78 -18.36 3.72
CA SER A 22 -2.45 -18.86 5.06
C SER A 22 -1.00 -19.34 5.14
N HIS A 23 -0.31 -19.12 6.24
CA HIS A 23 1.12 -19.44 6.35
C HIS A 23 1.44 -20.94 6.31
N ASP A 24 0.46 -21.80 6.54
CA ASP A 24 0.54 -23.25 6.53
C ASP A 24 0.19 -23.90 5.17
N ASP A 25 -0.18 -23.09 4.17
CA ASP A 25 -0.47 -23.57 2.81
C ASP A 25 0.82 -23.74 2.00
N ASP A 26 1.36 -24.96 2.05
CA ASP A 26 2.59 -25.36 1.35
C ASP A 26 2.45 -25.27 -0.18
N GLU A 27 1.24 -25.49 -0.74
CA GLU A 27 1.01 -25.41 -2.18
C GLU A 27 1.16 -23.96 -2.65
N MET A 28 0.59 -23.01 -1.92
CA MET A 28 0.71 -21.58 -2.21
C MET A 28 2.12 -21.05 -1.97
N ALA A 29 2.78 -21.50 -0.89
CA ALA A 29 4.16 -21.16 -0.60
C ALA A 29 5.11 -21.62 -1.72
N LYS A 30 4.91 -22.82 -2.26
CA LYS A 30 5.75 -23.39 -3.33
C LYS A 30 5.26 -23.11 -4.74
N ALA A 31 4.17 -22.37 -4.91
CA ALA A 31 3.55 -22.11 -6.22
C ALA A 31 4.49 -21.43 -7.23
N LYS A 32 5.53 -20.71 -6.76
CA LYS A 32 6.52 -20.03 -7.61
C LYS A 32 7.92 -20.61 -7.45
N THR A 33 8.02 -21.93 -7.29
CA THR A 33 9.29 -22.69 -7.26
C THR A 33 9.51 -23.47 -8.56
N GLY A 34 10.76 -23.88 -8.83
CA GLY A 34 11.11 -24.63 -10.05
C GLY A 34 10.87 -23.86 -11.36
N ASN A 35 10.38 -24.54 -12.41
CA ASN A 35 10.15 -23.97 -13.75
C ASN A 35 8.78 -23.29 -13.91
N TRP A 36 8.19 -22.79 -12.81
CA TRP A 36 6.86 -22.19 -12.81
C TRP A 36 6.68 -21.09 -13.86
N TYR A 37 7.74 -20.37 -14.23
CA TYR A 37 7.67 -19.29 -15.23
C TYR A 37 7.46 -19.80 -16.66
N VAL A 38 7.77 -21.07 -16.95
CA VAL A 38 7.48 -21.75 -18.22
C VAL A 38 6.15 -22.48 -18.14
N ASP A 39 5.95 -23.28 -17.10
CA ASP A 39 4.81 -24.18 -16.99
C ASP A 39 3.54 -23.45 -16.52
N ASN A 40 3.71 -22.36 -15.77
CA ASN A 40 2.66 -21.58 -15.14
C ASN A 40 2.92 -20.05 -15.23
N PRO A 41 3.16 -19.49 -16.42
CA PRO A 41 3.57 -18.09 -16.61
C PRO A 41 2.55 -17.07 -16.05
N GLN A 42 1.28 -17.44 -15.98
CA GLN A 42 0.21 -16.63 -15.37
C GLN A 42 0.47 -16.33 -13.88
N ARG A 43 1.32 -17.09 -13.18
CA ARG A 43 1.71 -16.83 -11.79
C ARG A 43 2.59 -15.59 -11.64
N ALA A 44 3.18 -15.10 -12.73
CA ALA A 44 3.95 -13.84 -12.74
C ALA A 44 3.07 -12.59 -12.55
N ARG A 45 1.74 -12.73 -12.59
CA ARG A 45 0.78 -11.63 -12.44
C ARG A 45 0.40 -11.34 -10.99
N SER A 46 0.91 -12.14 -10.05
CA SER A 46 0.79 -11.87 -8.63
C SER A 46 2.12 -12.05 -7.92
N ASN A 47 2.32 -11.23 -6.89
CA ASN A 47 3.21 -11.58 -5.79
C ASN A 47 2.39 -12.39 -4.80
N ASN A 48 2.98 -13.45 -4.25
CA ASN A 48 2.31 -14.28 -3.26
C ASN A 48 2.81 -13.86 -1.89
N SER A 49 1.95 -13.76 -0.89
CA SER A 49 2.40 -13.45 0.47
C SER A 49 1.63 -14.24 1.52
N ALA A 50 2.36 -14.82 2.45
CA ALA A 50 1.80 -15.50 3.62
C ALA A 50 1.35 -14.45 4.65
N LEU A 51 0.12 -14.58 5.16
CA LEU A 51 -0.38 -13.77 6.26
C LEU A 51 0.02 -14.44 7.59
N LEU A 52 0.76 -13.72 8.43
CA LEU A 52 1.26 -14.19 9.73
C LEU A 52 0.62 -13.38 10.84
N LEU A 53 0.00 -14.04 11.82
CA LEU A 53 -0.60 -13.37 12.96
C LEU A 53 0.47 -13.15 14.04
N LYS A 54 0.72 -11.89 14.40
CA LYS A 54 1.87 -11.49 15.25
C LYS A 54 2.03 -12.26 16.56
N ASN A 55 0.92 -12.67 17.17
CA ASN A 55 0.91 -13.35 18.47
C ASN A 55 0.54 -14.84 18.39
N GLN A 56 0.42 -15.41 17.19
CA GLN A 56 0.03 -16.82 17.00
C GLN A 56 1.07 -17.59 16.18
N THR A 57 1.72 -16.94 15.22
CA THR A 57 2.74 -17.58 14.39
C THR A 57 4.02 -17.82 15.17
N THR A 58 4.48 -19.06 15.15
CA THR A 58 5.73 -19.52 15.75
C THR A 58 6.95 -19.17 14.90
N PHE A 59 8.14 -19.18 15.50
CA PHE A 59 9.37 -18.95 14.76
C PHE A 59 9.63 -20.06 13.74
N GLU A 60 9.29 -21.30 14.06
CA GLU A 60 9.43 -22.46 13.19
C GLU A 60 8.59 -22.32 11.92
N GLU A 61 7.33 -21.88 12.04
CA GLU A 61 6.44 -21.60 10.90
C GLU A 61 7.00 -20.49 10.02
N PHE A 62 7.48 -19.39 10.63
CA PHE A 62 8.11 -18.32 9.88
C PHE A 62 9.40 -18.77 9.18
N GLN A 63 10.23 -19.56 9.87
CA GLN A 63 11.50 -20.06 9.32
C GLN A 63 11.26 -20.97 8.10
N ALA A 64 10.24 -21.82 8.15
CA ALA A 64 9.90 -22.70 7.03
C ALA A 64 9.59 -21.92 5.75
N LEU A 65 8.85 -20.80 5.86
CA LEU A 65 8.59 -19.91 4.71
C LEU A 65 9.89 -19.31 4.17
N MET A 66 10.78 -18.86 5.06
CA MET A 66 12.04 -18.21 4.68
C MET A 66 13.02 -19.13 3.94
N GLU A 67 12.89 -20.45 4.06
CA GLU A 67 13.68 -21.40 3.27
C GLU A 67 13.39 -21.23 1.77
N SER A 68 12.12 -21.09 1.38
CA SER A 68 11.73 -20.85 -0.01
C SER A 68 12.13 -19.46 -0.50
N VAL A 69 11.95 -18.44 0.34
CA VAL A 69 12.28 -17.04 0.00
C VAL A 69 13.76 -16.86 -0.35
N LYS A 70 14.65 -17.57 0.36
CA LYS A 70 16.10 -17.50 0.08
C LYS A 70 16.46 -17.98 -1.32
N GLU A 71 15.74 -18.98 -1.83
CA GLU A 71 16.04 -19.60 -3.12
C GLU A 71 15.30 -18.90 -4.28
N PHE A 72 14.05 -18.49 -4.07
CA PHE A 72 13.17 -18.01 -5.15
C PHE A 72 12.74 -16.54 -5.02
N GLY A 73 13.02 -15.87 -3.90
CA GLY A 73 12.58 -14.50 -3.61
C GLY A 73 11.09 -14.38 -3.27
N GLU A 74 10.38 -15.50 -3.14
CA GLU A 74 8.94 -15.63 -2.84
C GLU A 74 8.74 -16.82 -1.88
N PRO A 75 7.64 -16.87 -1.10
CA PRO A 75 6.60 -15.85 -0.98
C PRO A 75 7.04 -14.66 -0.12
N GLY A 76 6.42 -13.49 -0.32
CA GLY A 76 6.46 -12.44 0.70
C GLY A 76 5.78 -12.89 2.01
N PHE A 77 5.90 -12.09 3.06
CA PHE A 77 5.18 -12.32 4.32
C PHE A 77 4.62 -11.02 4.88
N ILE A 78 3.50 -11.10 5.58
CA ILE A 78 2.80 -9.95 6.13
C ILE A 78 2.41 -10.23 7.57
N TRP A 79 2.91 -9.42 8.50
CA TRP A 79 2.49 -9.46 9.89
C TRP A 79 1.18 -8.70 10.08
N SER A 80 0.15 -9.40 10.56
CA SER A 80 -1.19 -8.86 10.76
C SER A 80 -1.72 -9.12 12.16
N GLU A 81 -2.70 -8.31 12.57
CA GLU A 81 -3.47 -8.49 13.80
C GLU A 81 -4.72 -9.38 13.59
N SER A 82 -5.16 -9.54 12.34
CA SER A 82 -6.39 -10.26 11.99
C SER A 82 -6.30 -10.90 10.60
N THR A 83 -7.01 -12.02 10.43
CA THR A 83 -7.21 -12.70 9.14
C THR A 83 -8.08 -11.90 8.18
N GLU A 84 -8.88 -10.97 8.71
CA GLU A 84 -9.76 -10.12 7.90
C GLU A 84 -9.03 -8.93 7.27
N MET A 85 -7.79 -8.65 7.69
CA MET A 85 -7.01 -7.58 7.08
C MET A 85 -6.46 -8.01 5.72
N ILE A 86 -6.71 -7.18 4.71
CA ILE A 86 -6.08 -7.33 3.39
C ILE A 86 -5.18 -6.15 3.09
N PHE A 87 -4.38 -6.26 2.03
CA PHE A 87 -3.41 -5.24 1.67
C PHE A 87 -3.47 -4.92 0.18
N ASN A 88 -3.12 -3.69 -0.19
CA ASN A 88 -2.89 -3.37 -1.59
C ASN A 88 -1.71 -4.19 -2.15
N PRO A 89 -1.54 -4.29 -3.49
CA PRO A 89 -0.46 -5.09 -4.06
C PRO A 89 0.98 -4.69 -3.69
N CYS A 90 1.17 -3.46 -3.20
CA CYS A 90 2.47 -3.01 -2.68
C CYS A 90 2.67 -3.33 -1.19
N VAL A 91 1.64 -3.83 -0.50
CA VAL A 91 1.62 -4.17 0.94
C VAL A 91 1.71 -2.96 1.90
N GLU A 92 1.74 -1.75 1.36
CA GLU A 92 1.89 -0.51 2.14
C GLU A 92 0.58 0.02 2.74
N ILE A 93 -0.56 -0.49 2.29
CA ILE A 93 -1.89 -0.06 2.76
C ILE A 93 -2.66 -1.27 3.25
N GLY A 94 -2.88 -1.32 4.56
CA GLY A 94 -3.85 -2.23 5.19
C GLY A 94 -5.28 -1.75 5.00
N MET A 95 -6.18 -2.69 4.74
CA MET A 95 -7.59 -2.51 4.45
C MET A 95 -8.42 -3.48 5.31
N TRP A 96 -9.68 -3.12 5.58
CA TRP A 96 -10.66 -3.94 6.27
C TRP A 96 -11.90 -4.11 5.37
N PRO A 97 -11.86 -5.07 4.44
CA PRO A 97 -12.82 -5.23 3.36
C PRO A 97 -14.09 -5.98 3.82
N VAL A 98 -14.46 -5.87 5.09
CA VAL A 98 -15.63 -6.52 5.69
C VAL A 98 -16.57 -5.44 6.19
N GLU A 99 -17.83 -5.48 5.79
CA GLU A 99 -18.88 -4.62 6.32
C GLU A 99 -19.39 -5.22 7.64
N GLU A 100 -19.36 -4.43 8.71
CA GLU A 100 -19.42 -4.94 10.10
C GLU A 100 -20.83 -5.39 10.51
N GLU A 101 -21.90 -4.80 9.96
CA GLU A 101 -23.26 -5.15 10.35
C GLU A 101 -23.74 -6.44 9.66
N SER A 102 -23.47 -6.58 8.36
CA SER A 102 -23.87 -7.75 7.58
C SER A 102 -22.83 -8.87 7.54
N ASN A 103 -21.62 -8.60 8.01
CA ASN A 103 -20.46 -9.50 7.97
C ASN A 103 -20.13 -9.98 6.54
N LYS A 104 -20.42 -9.16 5.54
CA LYS A 104 -20.13 -9.45 4.13
C LYS A 104 -18.85 -8.77 3.69
N SER A 105 -18.06 -9.46 2.87
CA SER A 105 -16.88 -8.87 2.25
C SER A 105 -17.25 -8.03 1.03
N GLY A 106 -16.43 -7.02 0.75
CA GLY A 106 -16.54 -6.15 -0.41
C GLY A 106 -15.18 -5.64 -0.85
N TRP A 107 -15.19 -4.67 -1.76
CA TRP A 107 -13.96 -4.05 -2.25
C TRP A 107 -13.61 -2.83 -1.40
N GLN A 108 -12.31 -2.57 -1.27
CA GLN A 108 -11.77 -1.36 -0.69
C GLN A 108 -10.62 -0.85 -1.56
N GLY A 109 -10.32 0.46 -1.44
CA GLY A 109 -9.24 1.11 -2.16
C GLY A 109 -8.49 2.10 -1.27
N CYS A 110 -7.35 2.55 -1.76
CA CYS A 110 -6.54 3.58 -1.12
C CYS A 110 -6.53 4.86 -1.97
N ASN A 111 -6.60 6.02 -1.31
CA ASN A 111 -6.49 7.32 -1.97
C ASN A 111 -5.09 7.88 -1.75
N LEU A 112 -4.19 7.61 -2.70
CA LEU A 112 -2.79 7.97 -2.58
C LEU A 112 -2.53 9.39 -3.06
N SER A 113 -1.75 10.12 -2.27
CA SER A 113 -1.09 11.37 -2.64
C SER A 113 0.37 11.27 -2.21
N THR A 114 1.27 11.99 -2.89
CA THR A 114 2.71 11.83 -2.64
C THR A 114 3.41 13.18 -2.57
N ILE A 115 4.33 13.32 -1.61
CA ILE A 115 5.13 14.52 -1.42
C ILE A 115 6.48 14.31 -2.09
N ASN A 116 6.87 15.23 -2.97
CA ASN A 116 8.22 15.25 -3.52
C ASN A 116 9.21 15.86 -2.51
N CYS A 117 9.91 15.00 -1.78
CA CYS A 117 10.87 15.38 -0.75
C CYS A 117 12.16 15.98 -1.31
N SER A 118 12.55 15.72 -2.57
CA SER A 118 13.82 16.23 -3.12
C SER A 118 13.85 17.77 -3.21
N SER A 119 12.67 18.38 -3.34
CA SER A 119 12.46 19.82 -3.46
C SER A 119 12.03 20.50 -2.16
N VAL A 120 12.06 19.78 -1.04
CA VAL A 120 11.77 20.35 0.28
C VAL A 120 12.95 21.20 0.74
N ASN A 121 12.65 22.42 1.18
CA ASN A 121 13.65 23.37 1.64
C ASN A 121 13.96 23.21 3.13
N ASP A 122 12.92 23.15 3.97
CA ASP A 122 13.01 23.06 5.43
C ASP A 122 11.81 22.31 6.03
N GLU A 123 11.76 22.22 7.36
CA GLU A 123 10.68 21.55 8.07
C GLU A 123 9.30 22.16 7.79
N GLU A 124 9.18 23.48 7.72
CA GLU A 124 7.88 24.14 7.55
C GLU A 124 7.35 23.98 6.12
N ASP A 125 8.23 23.99 5.11
CA ASP A 125 7.87 23.59 3.73
C ASP A 125 7.34 22.15 3.70
N PHE A 126 8.00 21.22 4.38
CA PHE A 126 7.51 19.84 4.49
C PHE A 126 6.13 19.75 5.15
N TYR A 127 5.89 20.52 6.21
CA TYR A 127 4.61 20.52 6.93
C TYR A 127 3.46 21.08 6.10
N GLU A 128 3.68 22.16 5.33
CA GLU A 128 2.65 22.67 4.42
C GLU A 128 2.35 21.67 3.29
N ARG A 129 3.35 20.91 2.82
CA ARG A 129 3.13 19.82 1.85
C ARG A 129 2.36 18.63 2.44
N CYS A 130 2.62 18.26 3.70
CA CYS A 130 1.83 17.25 4.42
C CYS A 130 0.35 17.62 4.45
N LYS A 131 0.06 18.89 4.76
CA LYS A 131 -1.29 19.44 4.75
C LYS A 131 -1.89 19.44 3.34
N ALA A 132 -1.16 19.88 2.32
CA ALA A 132 -1.64 19.89 0.94
C ALA A 132 -1.98 18.47 0.42
N ALA A 133 -1.10 17.49 0.68
CA ALA A 133 -1.33 16.10 0.31
C ALA A 133 -2.55 15.52 1.03
N ALA A 134 -2.69 15.78 2.33
CA ALA A 134 -3.85 15.35 3.11
C ALA A 134 -5.17 15.98 2.61
N ILE A 135 -5.15 17.25 2.17
CA ILE A 135 -6.33 17.90 1.56
C ILE A 135 -6.79 17.12 0.33
N ILE A 136 -5.87 16.84 -0.60
CA ILE A 136 -6.19 16.12 -1.85
C ILE A 136 -6.70 14.70 -1.52
N GLY A 137 -6.00 13.97 -0.66
CA GLY A 137 -6.40 12.62 -0.25
C GLY A 137 -7.79 12.58 0.42
N THR A 138 -8.11 13.59 1.23
CA THR A 138 -9.43 13.69 1.89
C THR A 138 -10.55 13.98 0.90
N LEU A 139 -10.31 14.81 -0.11
CA LEU A 139 -11.28 15.03 -1.18
C LEU A 139 -11.54 13.75 -1.98
N GLN A 140 -10.47 13.01 -2.31
CA GLN A 140 -10.57 11.71 -3.00
C GLN A 140 -11.35 10.67 -2.18
N ALA A 141 -11.17 10.66 -0.85
CA ALA A 141 -11.91 9.78 0.05
C ALA A 141 -13.44 9.99 0.03
N GLY A 142 -13.91 11.15 -0.43
CA GLY A 142 -15.35 11.41 -0.61
C GLY A 142 -15.96 10.77 -1.86
N PHE A 143 -15.17 10.17 -2.75
CA PHE A 143 -15.67 9.53 -3.96
C PHE A 143 -16.11 8.08 -3.70
N THR A 144 -17.25 7.93 -3.04
CA THR A 144 -17.77 6.61 -2.59
C THR A 144 -18.92 6.07 -3.43
N LYS A 145 -19.44 6.85 -4.39
CA LYS A 145 -20.46 6.37 -5.32
C LYS A 145 -19.85 5.39 -6.33
N LEU A 146 -20.00 4.09 -6.07
CA LEU A 146 -19.32 3.00 -6.80
C LEU A 146 -20.35 2.05 -7.42
N ASP A 147 -21.01 2.50 -8.49
CA ASP A 147 -22.16 1.80 -9.10
C ASP A 147 -21.86 0.33 -9.48
N TYR A 148 -20.62 0.01 -9.85
CA TYR A 148 -20.23 -1.37 -10.23
C TYR A 148 -19.85 -2.27 -9.03
N LEU A 149 -19.39 -1.70 -7.92
CA LEU A 149 -18.88 -2.48 -6.78
C LEU A 149 -19.96 -2.79 -5.72
N GLY A 150 -21.13 -2.19 -5.89
CA GLY A 150 -22.31 -2.44 -5.07
C GLY A 150 -22.26 -1.80 -3.68
N GLU A 151 -23.37 -1.92 -2.96
CA GLU A 151 -23.62 -1.23 -1.70
C GLU A 151 -22.64 -1.64 -0.58
N ILE A 152 -22.25 -2.92 -0.51
CA ILE A 152 -21.30 -3.41 0.51
C ILE A 152 -19.95 -2.70 0.40
N SER A 153 -19.41 -2.59 -0.82
CA SER A 153 -18.16 -1.88 -1.07
C SER A 153 -18.32 -0.40 -0.75
N GLN A 154 -19.41 0.23 -1.19
CA GLN A 154 -19.68 1.64 -0.88
C GLN A 154 -19.67 1.90 0.63
N LYS A 155 -20.32 1.07 1.45
CA LYS A 155 -20.30 1.17 2.92
C LYS A 155 -18.90 1.03 3.49
N ILE A 156 -18.10 0.11 2.99
CA ILE A 156 -16.69 -0.06 3.43
C ILE A 156 -15.88 1.20 3.10
N PHE A 157 -16.00 1.74 1.90
CA PHE A 157 -15.32 2.97 1.48
C PHE A 157 -15.75 4.17 2.35
N GLU A 158 -17.05 4.31 2.65
CA GLU A 158 -17.58 5.38 3.49
C GLU A 158 -17.13 5.24 4.95
N ARG A 159 -17.12 4.02 5.51
CA ARG A 159 -16.65 3.76 6.87
C ARG A 159 -15.17 4.10 7.02
N GLU A 160 -14.34 3.61 6.10
CA GLU A 160 -12.89 3.71 6.24
C GLU A 160 -12.33 5.03 5.74
N ALA A 161 -12.94 5.62 4.71
CA ALA A 161 -12.53 6.87 4.07
C ALA A 161 -11.00 6.97 3.84
N LEU A 162 -10.36 5.85 3.46
CA LEU A 162 -8.90 5.72 3.53
C LEU A 162 -8.18 6.76 2.66
N LEU A 163 -7.08 7.27 3.20
CA LEU A 163 -6.11 8.02 2.43
C LEU A 163 -4.69 7.56 2.77
N GLY A 164 -3.77 7.73 1.82
CA GLY A 164 -2.36 7.40 1.99
C GLY A 164 -1.50 8.55 1.50
N VAL A 165 -1.14 9.45 2.41
CA VAL A 165 -0.10 10.45 2.17
C VAL A 165 1.25 9.74 2.24
N SER A 166 1.89 9.63 1.08
CA SER A 166 3.19 9.01 0.86
C SER A 166 4.28 10.06 0.61
N LEU A 167 5.52 9.60 0.61
CA LEU A 167 6.71 10.37 0.27
C LEU A 167 7.40 9.74 -0.94
N THR A 168 8.04 10.56 -1.77
CA THR A 168 9.02 10.13 -2.78
C THR A 168 10.21 11.08 -2.75
N GLY A 169 11.39 10.64 -3.19
CA GLY A 169 12.59 11.48 -3.15
C GLY A 169 13.10 11.69 -1.72
N THR A 170 12.87 10.72 -0.83
CA THR A 170 13.22 10.83 0.59
C THR A 170 14.73 10.89 0.77
N MET A 171 15.48 10.16 -0.06
CA MET A 171 16.92 10.01 0.10
C MET A 171 17.74 11.23 -0.34
N GLU A 172 17.16 12.14 -1.11
CA GLU A 172 17.77 13.42 -1.49
C GLU A 172 17.84 14.41 -0.32
N LYS A 173 16.96 14.26 0.66
CA LYS A 173 16.85 15.12 1.85
C LYS A 173 16.78 14.30 3.13
N HIS A 174 17.45 13.15 3.17
CA HIS A 174 17.29 12.16 4.24
C HIS A 174 17.57 12.72 5.64
N GLU A 175 18.53 13.62 5.81
CA GLU A 175 18.86 14.23 7.12
C GLU A 175 17.71 15.04 7.69
N LEU A 176 16.95 15.72 6.82
CA LEU A 176 15.76 16.47 7.20
C LEU A 176 14.56 15.55 7.35
N ILE A 177 14.29 14.73 6.33
CA ILE A 177 13.03 13.99 6.21
C ILE A 177 12.99 12.76 7.12
N LEU A 178 14.08 12.00 7.27
CA LEU A 178 14.11 10.79 8.11
C LEU A 178 14.31 11.11 9.61
N SER A 179 14.12 12.36 10.02
CA SER A 179 14.09 12.74 11.42
C SER A 179 12.75 12.36 12.06
N GLU A 180 12.80 11.68 13.21
CA GLU A 180 11.62 11.31 13.99
C GLU A 180 10.72 12.53 14.28
N LYS A 181 11.34 13.67 14.63
CA LYS A 181 10.63 14.94 14.87
C LYS A 181 9.81 15.35 13.65
N VAL A 182 10.43 15.33 12.47
CA VAL A 182 9.83 15.81 11.21
C VAL A 182 8.71 14.87 10.75
N LEU A 183 8.96 13.57 10.73
CA LEU A 183 7.93 12.59 10.35
C LEU A 183 6.76 12.58 11.32
N THR A 184 7.02 12.64 12.63
CA THR A 184 5.96 12.65 13.65
C THR A 184 5.09 13.91 13.54
N LYS A 185 5.70 15.09 13.38
CA LYS A 185 4.95 16.34 13.21
C LYS A 185 4.19 16.36 11.87
N GLY A 186 4.81 15.92 10.77
CA GLY A 186 4.17 15.82 9.47
C GLY A 186 2.97 14.88 9.45
N ALA A 187 3.08 13.69 10.05
CA ALA A 187 1.99 12.74 10.17
C ALA A 187 0.82 13.30 10.99
N LYS A 188 1.11 13.97 12.12
CA LYS A 188 0.08 14.65 12.93
C LYS A 188 -0.65 15.72 12.12
N ILE A 189 0.07 16.54 11.36
CA ILE A 189 -0.51 17.57 10.51
C ILE A 189 -1.43 16.97 9.44
N ALA A 190 -1.02 15.85 8.81
CA ALA A 190 -1.86 15.15 7.85
C ALA A 190 -3.17 14.65 8.50
N VAL A 191 -3.09 14.03 9.68
CA VAL A 191 -4.25 13.52 10.44
C VAL A 191 -5.19 14.67 10.85
N GLU A 192 -4.66 15.76 11.39
CA GLU A 192 -5.46 16.92 11.79
C GLU A 192 -6.12 17.60 10.60
N THR A 193 -5.43 17.68 9.47
CA THR A 193 -5.95 18.26 8.23
C THR A 193 -7.09 17.41 7.68
N ASN A 194 -6.92 16.08 7.63
CA ASN A 194 -7.99 15.17 7.25
C ASN A 194 -9.20 15.32 8.15
N LYS A 195 -9.02 15.30 9.48
CA LYS A 195 -10.12 15.47 10.44
C LYS A 195 -10.92 16.75 10.20
N LYS A 196 -10.22 17.89 10.05
CA LYS A 196 -10.84 19.20 9.83
C LYS A 196 -11.59 19.26 8.49
N LEU A 197 -11.01 18.71 7.43
CA LEU A 197 -11.60 18.77 6.09
C LEU A 197 -12.73 17.75 5.92
N ALA A 198 -12.58 16.53 6.42
CA ALA A 198 -13.61 15.49 6.40
C ALA A 198 -14.92 16.01 7.04
N GLN A 199 -14.81 16.66 8.20
CA GLN A 199 -15.95 17.31 8.86
C GLN A 199 -16.61 18.38 7.98
N LYS A 200 -15.82 19.19 7.26
CA LYS A 200 -16.35 20.25 6.39
C LYS A 200 -17.09 19.71 5.17
N ILE A 201 -16.65 18.58 4.62
CA ILE A 201 -17.25 17.97 3.42
C ILE A 201 -18.27 16.86 3.76
N GLY A 202 -18.46 16.56 5.05
CA GLY A 202 -19.49 15.62 5.51
C GLY A 202 -19.16 14.15 5.31
N ILE A 203 -17.88 13.76 5.37
CA ILE A 203 -17.46 12.35 5.32
C ILE A 203 -16.82 11.93 6.65
N ASN A 204 -16.65 10.62 6.85
CA ASN A 204 -15.92 10.10 8.00
C ASN A 204 -14.45 10.53 7.97
N GLN A 205 -13.86 10.70 9.16
CA GLN A 205 -12.41 10.82 9.27
C GLN A 205 -11.78 9.52 8.76
N ALA A 206 -10.67 9.63 8.02
CA ALA A 206 -10.00 8.46 7.48
C ALA A 206 -9.46 7.57 8.60
N ALA A 207 -9.72 6.27 8.51
CA ALA A 207 -9.24 5.27 9.47
C ALA A 207 -7.69 5.16 9.46
N ARG A 208 -7.06 5.42 8.31
CA ARG A 208 -5.61 5.53 8.14
C ARG A 208 -5.31 6.70 7.19
N VAL A 209 -4.19 7.37 7.43
CA VAL A 209 -3.84 8.67 6.81
C VAL A 209 -2.51 8.66 6.07
N THR A 210 -1.48 8.05 6.66
CA THR A 210 -0.12 8.10 6.11
C THR A 210 0.34 6.70 5.71
N CYS A 211 1.19 6.63 4.70
CA CYS A 211 1.84 5.40 4.26
C CYS A 211 3.22 5.73 3.68
N LEU A 212 3.95 4.71 3.24
CA LEU A 212 5.21 4.92 2.53
C LEU A 212 5.29 3.98 1.34
N LYS A 213 4.82 4.45 0.18
CA LYS A 213 4.77 3.65 -1.02
C LYS A 213 6.08 3.74 -1.81
N PRO A 214 6.60 2.63 -2.37
CA PRO A 214 7.61 2.70 -3.42
C PRO A 214 7.00 3.30 -4.70
N GLU A 215 7.58 4.40 -5.16
CA GLU A 215 7.03 5.26 -6.20
C GLU A 215 7.76 5.09 -7.53
N GLY A 216 7.52 3.99 -8.26
CA GLY A 216 8.31 3.73 -9.49
C GLY A 216 8.13 4.80 -10.58
N THR A 217 6.90 5.20 -10.89
CA THR A 217 6.63 6.13 -12.02
C THR A 217 6.77 7.59 -11.61
N SER A 218 6.23 7.96 -10.46
CA SER A 218 6.30 9.33 -9.94
C SER A 218 7.75 9.74 -9.71
N SER A 219 8.57 8.86 -9.11
CA SER A 219 10.01 9.15 -8.93
C SER A 219 10.74 9.28 -10.26
N SER A 220 10.42 8.43 -11.25
CA SER A 220 11.02 8.51 -12.59
C SER A 220 10.66 9.82 -13.31
N MET A 221 9.41 10.30 -13.18
CA MET A 221 8.99 11.59 -13.75
C MET A 221 9.66 12.78 -13.05
N LEU A 222 9.85 12.70 -11.73
CA LEU A 222 10.45 13.75 -10.93
C LEU A 222 11.99 13.70 -10.91
N GLY A 223 12.59 12.62 -11.42
CA GLY A 223 14.03 12.37 -11.37
C GLY A 223 14.54 12.14 -9.94
N THR A 224 13.78 11.44 -9.10
CA THR A 224 14.09 11.24 -7.68
C THR A 224 14.22 9.77 -7.28
N SER A 225 14.63 9.54 -6.04
CA SER A 225 14.60 8.26 -5.37
C SER A 225 13.16 7.78 -5.15
N SER A 226 12.95 6.46 -5.26
CA SER A 226 11.61 5.85 -5.21
C SER A 226 11.18 5.61 -3.77
N GLY A 227 10.19 6.37 -3.30
CA GLY A 227 9.74 6.27 -1.91
C GLY A 227 10.86 6.62 -0.92
N ILE A 228 11.25 5.63 -0.10
CA ILE A 228 12.38 5.69 0.85
C ILE A 228 13.65 5.01 0.34
N HIS A 229 13.59 4.31 -0.80
CA HIS A 229 14.74 3.56 -1.28
C HIS A 229 15.86 4.51 -1.74
N PRO A 230 17.14 4.22 -1.47
CA PRO A 230 18.23 4.92 -2.11
C PRO A 230 18.24 4.66 -3.62
N HIS A 231 18.89 5.55 -4.37
CA HIS A 231 19.23 5.22 -5.76
C HIS A 231 20.04 3.93 -5.80
N HIS A 232 19.73 3.07 -6.76
CA HIS A 232 20.43 1.79 -6.94
C HIS A 232 21.94 2.00 -7.13
N ALA A 233 22.31 3.01 -7.93
CA ALA A 233 23.68 3.41 -8.19
C ALA A 233 23.73 4.90 -8.57
N LYS A 234 24.94 5.47 -8.68
CA LYS A 234 25.13 6.86 -9.17
C LYS A 234 24.57 7.07 -10.59
N ARG A 235 24.55 6.01 -11.40
CA ARG A 235 23.98 5.93 -12.74
C ARG A 235 23.45 4.51 -12.94
N TYR A 236 22.25 4.37 -13.46
CA TYR A 236 21.59 3.10 -13.74
C TYR A 236 20.67 3.24 -14.95
N ILE A 237 20.23 2.11 -15.52
CA ILE A 237 19.24 2.02 -16.59
C ILE A 237 17.91 1.59 -15.97
#